data_AF-A0A355J3S6-F1
#
_entry.id   AF-A0A355J3S6-F1
#
_cell.length_a   1.000
_cell.length_b   1.000
_cell.length_c   1.000
_cell.angle_alpha   90.00
_cell.angle_beta   90.00
_cell.angle_gamma   90.00
#
_symmetry.space_group_name_H-M   'P 1'
#
loop_
_entity.id
_entity.type
_entity.pdbx_description
1 polymer ?
#
loop_
_entity_poly.entity_id
_entity_poly.type
_entity_poly.pdbx_seq_one_letter_code
_entity_poly.pdbx_strand_id
1 'polypeptide(L)'
;MRETGFSGNFFIDNKMEQGVKELIEISRFYGNNPEYIIAGGGNTSFKNEEKLWIKASGSSLAVIEEDGFVCLSRKELKKISEKKYSENSSEREAQVKADLHQAILYPENKRPSVETSLHEIINFPFVVHTHPTLVNALMCSNSAQLTTHKLFGNEVLFVEYTDPGYILYKKVEAEIINYRKAYAAEPAVIFLQNHGVFVGANSITEIRSIYEGIEKSLRNCLALPLPATKELLAEKDADRFAGMLEKSFGINPSGVLFCSNELIQSFVRNSETFGRVNKPFTPDDIVYCKSNYAFSSSDLKEMENVVKEFKNRCGYLPKVIAVQGEGILAVEENLKSAQTVLEVFQNLMKVSFYSENFGGPHFMTQQQIDFIDNWEVENYRRQIAKQ
;
A
#
# COMPACT_ATOMS: atom_id res chain seq x y z
N MET A 1 23.07 46.20 42.05
CA MET A 1 21.67 46.13 41.58
C MET A 1 21.66 45.29 40.31
N ARG A 2 21.03 44.09 40.39
CA ARG A 2 20.39 43.28 39.33
C ARG A 2 21.24 42.99 38.07
N GLU A 3 21.81 41.81 37.85
CA GLU A 3 21.19 40.48 37.67
C GLU A 3 19.83 40.51 36.94
N THR A 4 19.80 40.03 35.70
CA THR A 4 19.00 38.88 35.23
C THR A 4 19.27 38.66 33.73
N GLY A 5 20.15 37.73 33.40
CA GLY A 5 20.20 37.08 32.09
C GLY A 5 19.29 35.85 32.13
N PHE A 6 18.14 35.92 31.46
CA PHE A 6 17.22 34.79 31.34
C PHE A 6 17.70 33.90 30.18
N SER A 7 18.44 32.85 30.49
CA SER A 7 18.73 31.74 29.57
C SER A 7 17.54 30.79 29.55
N GLY A 8 16.60 31.02 28.63
CA GLY A 8 15.51 30.10 28.32
C GLY A 8 15.66 29.59 26.90
N ASN A 9 16.27 28.42 26.70
CA ASN A 9 16.10 27.53 25.53
C ASN A 9 17.15 26.41 25.56
N PHE A 10 16.96 25.35 26.35
CA PHE A 10 17.78 24.13 26.20
C PHE A 10 17.11 22.80 26.60
N PHE A 11 15.81 22.80 26.94
CA PHE A 11 15.15 21.58 27.46
C PHE A 11 13.95 21.08 26.64
N ILE A 12 13.56 21.77 25.55
CA ILE A 12 12.41 21.37 24.71
C ILE A 12 12.82 20.52 23.47
N ASP A 13 14.10 20.51 23.06
CA ASP A 13 14.51 19.88 21.78
C ASP A 13 14.85 18.38 21.82
N ASN A 14 15.39 17.84 22.92
CA ASN A 14 15.95 16.48 22.89
C ASN A 14 14.92 15.35 22.67
N LYS A 15 13.71 15.48 23.22
CA LYS A 15 12.66 14.45 23.04
C LYS A 15 12.02 14.50 21.66
N MET A 16 11.88 15.69 21.08
CA MET A 16 11.36 15.86 19.72
C MET A 16 12.34 15.30 18.70
N GLU A 17 13.62 15.65 18.82
CA GLU A 17 14.68 15.07 17.99
C GLU A 17 14.71 13.54 18.10
N GLN A 18 14.54 13.00 19.31
CA GLN A 18 14.51 11.55 19.52
C GLN A 18 13.31 10.90 18.82
N GLY A 19 12.11 11.46 18.94
CA GLY A 19 10.90 10.91 18.30
C GLY A 19 10.98 10.89 16.76
N VAL A 20 11.58 11.92 16.15
CA VAL A 20 11.79 11.96 14.69
C VAL A 20 12.88 10.98 14.26
N LYS A 21 13.96 10.82 15.04
CA LYS A 21 14.99 9.79 14.79
C LYS A 21 14.40 8.37 14.84
N GLU A 22 13.57 8.09 15.84
CA GLU A 22 12.86 6.81 15.96
C GLU A 22 11.86 6.60 14.82
N LEU A 23 11.18 7.66 14.38
CA LEU A 23 10.30 7.61 13.21
C LEU A 23 11.08 7.22 11.94
N ILE A 24 12.25 7.81 11.72
CA ILE A 24 13.14 7.45 10.60
C ILE A 24 13.54 5.97 10.70
N GLU A 25 13.97 5.53 11.89
CA GLU A 25 14.39 4.15 12.13
C GLU A 25 13.28 3.15 11.78
N ILE A 26 12.09 3.31 12.35
CA ILE A 26 10.98 2.37 12.12
C ILE A 26 10.48 2.41 10.68
N SER A 27 10.56 3.58 10.03
CA SER A 27 10.22 3.73 8.61
C SER A 27 11.16 2.94 7.73
N ARG A 28 12.48 3.03 7.95
CA ARG A 28 13.46 2.26 7.19
C ARG A 28 13.40 0.78 7.49
N PHE A 29 13.10 0.40 8.73
CA PHE A 29 12.96 -0.99 9.12
C PHE A 29 11.89 -1.70 8.28
N TYR A 30 10.69 -1.13 8.17
CA TYR A 30 9.63 -1.71 7.34
C TYR A 30 9.80 -1.41 5.85
N GLY A 31 10.30 -0.23 5.50
CA GLY A 31 10.51 0.17 4.11
C GLY A 31 11.57 -0.66 3.37
N ASN A 32 12.57 -1.20 4.07
CA ASN A 32 13.57 -2.11 3.50
C ASN A 32 13.13 -3.59 3.49
N ASN A 33 11.90 -3.89 3.91
CA ASN A 33 11.38 -5.25 3.94
C ASN A 33 10.19 -5.41 2.95
N PRO A 34 10.40 -6.06 1.79
CA PRO A 34 9.36 -6.23 0.78
C PRO A 34 8.19 -7.10 1.23
N GLU A 35 8.31 -7.84 2.35
CA GLU A 35 7.17 -8.56 2.95
C GLU A 35 6.20 -7.65 3.70
N TYR A 36 6.56 -6.38 3.93
CA TYR A 36 5.74 -5.36 4.61
C TYR A 36 5.31 -4.25 3.66
N ILE A 37 6.23 -3.77 2.82
CA ILE A 37 6.00 -2.64 1.92
C ILE A 37 6.72 -2.89 0.61
N ILE A 38 5.99 -2.75 -0.49
CA ILE A 38 6.55 -2.80 -1.84
C ILE A 38 6.41 -1.41 -2.48
N ALA A 39 7.43 -1.01 -3.23
CA ALA A 39 7.49 0.27 -3.92
C ALA A 39 7.20 1.46 -2.96
N GLY A 40 6.30 2.36 -3.35
CA GLY A 40 5.93 3.54 -2.56
C GLY A 40 4.77 3.33 -1.57
N GLY A 41 4.37 2.09 -1.29
CA GLY A 41 3.29 1.76 -0.34
C GLY A 41 3.59 2.18 1.12
N GLY A 42 2.59 2.04 1.99
CA GLY A 42 2.67 2.30 3.43
C GLY A 42 3.04 3.75 3.83
N ASN A 43 2.86 4.06 5.11
CA ASN A 43 3.26 5.34 5.69
C ASN A 43 3.39 5.27 7.21
N THR A 44 4.15 6.22 7.76
CA THR A 44 4.50 6.27 9.17
C THR A 44 4.35 7.69 9.69
N SER A 45 3.99 7.80 10.97
CA SER A 45 3.93 9.09 11.66
C SER A 45 4.41 9.03 13.09
N PHE A 46 4.94 10.16 13.57
CA PHE A 46 5.15 10.46 14.97
C PHE A 46 4.31 11.67 15.38
N LYS A 47 3.76 11.65 16.59
CA LYS A 47 2.94 12.74 17.15
C LYS A 47 3.44 13.11 18.54
N ASN A 48 3.45 14.41 18.81
CA ASN A 48 3.46 14.95 20.16
C ASN A 48 2.13 15.69 20.43
N GLU A 49 2.05 16.51 21.47
CA GLU A 49 0.81 17.22 21.84
C GLU A 49 0.31 18.19 20.76
N GLU A 50 1.22 18.81 20.00
CA GLU A 50 0.91 19.91 19.08
C GLU A 50 1.07 19.56 17.60
N LYS A 51 2.00 18.64 17.30
CA LYS A 51 2.52 18.39 15.95
C LYS A 51 2.46 16.91 15.58
N LEU A 52 2.28 16.68 14.29
CA LEU A 52 2.32 15.37 13.63
C LEU A 52 3.35 15.42 12.52
N TRP A 53 4.33 14.52 12.55
CA TRP A 53 5.28 14.28 11.46
C TRP A 53 4.83 13.05 10.70
N ILE A 54 4.67 13.15 9.38
CA ILE A 54 4.19 12.05 8.54
C ILE A 54 4.91 12.00 7.21
N LYS A 55 5.11 10.79 6.69
CA LYS A 55 5.68 10.53 5.37
C LYS A 55 5.04 11.45 4.31
N ALA A 56 5.88 12.14 3.55
CA ALA A 56 5.45 12.89 2.37
C ALA A 56 5.03 11.94 1.23
N SER A 57 3.99 12.32 0.49
CA SER A 57 3.57 11.60 -0.72
C SER A 57 4.72 11.57 -1.74
N GLY A 58 5.13 10.36 -2.14
CA GLY A 58 6.23 10.14 -3.09
C GLY A 58 7.59 9.83 -2.46
N SER A 59 7.75 9.97 -1.15
CA SER A 59 8.97 9.55 -0.45
C SER A 59 8.98 8.03 -0.23
N SER A 60 10.13 7.37 -0.44
CA SER A 60 10.30 5.95 -0.12
C SER A 60 10.69 5.78 1.34
N LEU A 61 9.98 4.92 2.09
CA LEU A 61 10.29 4.62 3.49
C LEU A 61 11.65 3.93 3.66
N ALA A 62 12.09 3.16 2.65
CA ALA A 62 13.35 2.41 2.66
C ALA A 62 14.58 3.31 2.89
N VAL A 63 14.53 4.52 2.34
CA VAL A 63 15.64 5.49 2.32
C VAL A 63 15.24 6.84 2.93
N ILE A 64 14.13 6.89 3.67
CA ILE A 64 13.57 8.16 4.14
C ILE A 64 14.49 8.82 5.16
N GLU A 65 14.78 10.09 4.97
CA GLU A 65 15.48 10.98 5.91
C GLU A 65 14.47 11.98 6.51
N GLU A 66 14.93 12.88 7.38
CA GLU A 66 14.09 13.89 8.03
C GLU A 66 13.27 14.72 7.03
N ASP A 67 13.87 15.08 5.89
CA ASP A 67 13.20 15.87 4.86
C ASP A 67 12.05 15.09 4.20
N GLY A 68 12.03 13.76 4.28
CA GLY A 68 10.95 12.92 3.78
C GLY A 68 9.65 13.01 4.58
N PHE A 69 9.64 13.74 5.70
CA PHE A 69 8.46 13.96 6.53
C PHE A 69 7.93 15.39 6.37
N VAL A 70 6.60 15.51 6.46
CA VAL A 70 5.90 16.79 6.59
C VAL A 70 5.42 16.92 8.02
N CYS A 71 5.69 18.06 8.64
CA CYS A 71 5.22 18.42 9.96
C CYS A 71 3.91 19.22 9.83
N LEU A 72 2.86 18.79 10.54
CA LEU A 72 1.53 19.39 10.53
C LEU A 72 1.05 19.76 11.93
N SER A 73 0.22 20.79 12.02
CA SER A 73 -0.47 21.21 13.22
C SER A 73 -1.64 20.28 13.55
N ARG A 74 -1.57 19.60 14.70
CA ARG A 74 -2.67 18.73 15.16
C ARG A 74 -3.94 19.51 15.46
N LYS A 75 -3.81 20.78 15.87
CA LYS A 75 -4.94 21.67 16.07
C LYS A 75 -5.71 21.91 14.76
N GLU A 76 -5.01 22.10 13.65
CA GLU A 76 -5.64 22.29 12.34
C GLU A 76 -6.21 20.97 11.80
N LEU A 77 -5.49 19.85 11.98
CA LEU A 77 -6.00 18.52 11.60
C LEU A 77 -7.31 18.15 12.29
N LYS A 78 -7.49 18.50 13.57
CA LYS A 78 -8.75 18.27 14.29
C LYS A 78 -9.95 18.97 13.65
N LYS A 79 -9.75 20.13 13.01
CA LYS A 79 -10.84 20.84 12.31
C LYS A 79 -11.38 20.06 11.12
N ILE A 80 -10.56 19.19 10.50
CA ILE A 80 -10.98 18.32 9.39
C ILE A 80 -12.03 17.31 9.85
N SER A 81 -11.94 16.83 11.10
CA SER A 81 -12.95 15.95 11.68
C SER A 81 -14.31 16.62 11.84
N GLU A 82 -14.28 17.88 12.28
CA GLU A 82 -15.46 18.67 12.66
C GLU A 82 -16.14 19.34 11.46
N LYS A 83 -15.39 19.58 10.37
CA LYS A 83 -15.89 20.26 9.18
C LYS A 83 -16.77 19.33 8.35
N LYS A 84 -17.90 19.87 7.88
CA LYS A 84 -18.74 19.25 6.87
C LYS A 84 -18.24 19.63 5.47
N TYR A 85 -17.95 18.63 4.66
CA TYR A 85 -17.49 18.80 3.28
C TYR A 85 -18.61 18.56 2.26
N SER A 86 -18.31 18.80 0.98
CA SER A 86 -19.24 18.53 -0.13
C SER A 86 -19.66 17.04 -0.18
N GLU A 87 -20.89 16.78 -0.59
CA GLU A 87 -21.34 15.42 -0.91
C GLU A 87 -20.75 14.94 -2.25
N ASN A 88 -20.37 15.88 -3.13
CA ASN A 88 -19.67 15.57 -4.37
C ASN A 88 -18.24 15.08 -4.07
N SER A 89 -17.88 13.91 -4.60
CA SER A 89 -16.59 13.26 -4.30
C SER A 89 -15.38 14.11 -4.69
N SER A 90 -15.34 14.62 -5.92
CA SER A 90 -14.20 15.39 -6.41
C SER A 90 -14.02 16.72 -5.67
N GLU A 91 -15.13 17.41 -5.39
CA GLU A 91 -15.09 18.66 -4.61
C GLU A 91 -14.65 18.42 -3.17
N ARG A 92 -15.16 17.36 -2.54
CA ARG A 92 -14.78 16.97 -1.17
C ARG A 92 -13.29 16.67 -1.06
N GLU A 93 -12.76 15.85 -1.96
CA GLU A 93 -11.34 15.52 -1.97
C GLU A 93 -10.47 16.77 -2.16
N ALA A 94 -10.89 17.71 -3.02
CA ALA A 94 -10.19 18.99 -3.19
C ALA A 94 -10.23 19.86 -1.92
N GLN A 95 -11.38 19.93 -1.23
CA GLN A 95 -11.53 20.68 0.02
C GLN A 95 -10.69 20.07 1.16
N VAL A 96 -10.70 18.75 1.31
CA VAL A 96 -9.92 18.03 2.32
C VAL A 96 -8.42 18.19 2.06
N LYS A 97 -7.99 18.10 0.79
CA LYS A 97 -6.61 18.37 0.39
C LYS A 97 -6.17 19.80 0.74
N ALA A 98 -7.05 20.79 0.52
CA ALA A 98 -6.75 22.18 0.87
C ALA A 98 -6.57 22.36 2.38
N ASP A 99 -7.42 21.74 3.20
CA ASP A 99 -7.31 21.82 4.66
C ASP A 99 -6.08 21.07 5.19
N LEU A 100 -5.73 19.91 4.60
CA LEU A 100 -4.48 19.22 4.90
C LEU A 100 -3.26 20.10 4.58
N HIS A 101 -3.30 20.84 3.48
CA HIS A 101 -2.22 21.77 3.12
C HIS A 101 -2.14 22.95 4.09
N GLN A 102 -3.27 23.50 4.54
CA GLN A 102 -3.31 24.56 5.56
C GLN A 102 -2.76 24.09 6.91
N ALA A 103 -2.81 22.80 7.21
CA ALA A 103 -2.25 22.24 8.42
C ALA A 103 -0.72 22.10 8.38
N ILE A 104 -0.06 22.27 7.23
CA ILE A 104 1.40 22.13 7.10
C ILE A 104 2.11 23.26 7.85
N LEU A 105 3.08 22.87 8.69
CA LEU A 105 4.02 23.79 9.32
C LEU A 105 5.32 23.87 8.52
N TYR A 106 5.85 22.73 8.07
CA TYR A 106 7.02 22.64 7.19
C TYR A 106 7.26 21.20 6.69
N PRO A 107 7.95 21.03 5.55
CA PRO A 107 8.18 22.05 4.54
C PRO A 107 6.90 22.27 3.69
N GLU A 108 6.59 23.52 3.34
CA GLU A 108 5.35 23.88 2.62
C GLU A 108 5.26 23.28 1.20
N ASN A 109 6.39 22.94 0.59
CA ASN A 109 6.47 22.44 -0.78
C ASN A 109 6.27 20.91 -0.92
N LYS A 110 6.11 20.17 0.19
CA LYS A 110 5.87 18.72 0.14
C LYS A 110 4.40 18.42 0.43
N ARG A 111 3.83 17.49 -0.34
CA ARG A 111 2.47 16.98 -0.13
C ARG A 111 2.50 15.93 0.99
N PRO A 112 1.74 16.07 2.10
CA PRO A 112 1.66 15.03 3.12
C PRO A 112 0.96 13.77 2.58
N SER A 113 1.06 12.64 3.27
CA SER A 113 0.27 11.45 2.93
C SER A 113 -1.23 11.80 2.92
N VAL A 114 -2.00 11.24 2.01
CA VAL A 114 -3.46 11.43 2.01
C VAL A 114 -4.15 10.78 3.20
N GLU A 115 -3.45 9.85 3.85
CA GLU A 115 -3.91 9.14 5.05
C GLU A 115 -3.56 9.89 6.34
N THR A 116 -3.08 11.14 6.25
CA THR A 116 -2.70 11.94 7.43
C THR A 116 -3.81 12.04 8.46
N SER A 117 -5.06 12.19 8.03
CA SER A 117 -6.21 12.24 8.96
C SER A 117 -6.43 10.92 9.70
N LEU A 118 -6.12 9.76 9.09
CA LEU A 118 -6.16 8.45 9.75
C LEU A 118 -5.08 8.35 10.84
N HIS A 119 -3.87 8.84 10.55
CA HIS A 119 -2.80 8.88 11.55
C HIS A 119 -3.16 9.77 12.74
N GLU A 120 -3.82 10.92 12.52
CA GLU A 120 -4.17 11.84 13.61
C GLU A 120 -5.18 11.24 14.59
N ILE A 121 -6.19 10.50 14.12
CA ILE A 121 -7.28 9.99 14.98
C ILE A 121 -6.89 8.79 15.85
N ILE A 122 -5.85 8.05 15.47
CA ILE A 122 -5.31 6.93 16.24
C ILE A 122 -4.52 7.51 17.42
N ASN A 123 -4.94 7.27 18.66
CA ASN A 123 -4.38 7.97 19.82
C ASN A 123 -3.09 7.33 20.39
N PHE A 124 -2.08 7.19 19.53
CA PHE A 124 -0.73 6.73 19.89
C PHE A 124 0.35 7.67 19.33
N PRO A 125 1.49 7.87 20.02
CA PRO A 125 2.60 8.67 19.51
C PRO A 125 3.13 8.17 18.16
N PHE A 126 3.36 6.87 18.01
CA PHE A 126 3.80 6.26 16.76
C PHE A 126 2.64 5.55 16.10
N VAL A 127 2.50 5.75 14.78
CA VAL A 127 1.54 5.01 13.95
C VAL A 127 2.25 4.57 12.68
N VAL A 128 2.19 3.28 12.39
CA VAL A 128 2.85 2.63 11.26
C VAL A 128 1.81 1.86 10.47
N HIS A 129 1.57 2.31 9.24
CA HIS A 129 0.71 1.65 8.28
C HIS A 129 1.56 0.91 7.25
N THR A 130 1.33 -0.40 7.13
CA THR A 130 2.01 -1.25 6.15
C THR A 130 1.02 -2.17 5.46
N HIS A 131 1.47 -2.84 4.40
CA HIS A 131 0.69 -3.78 3.60
C HIS A 131 1.30 -5.19 3.61
N PRO A 132 1.50 -5.85 4.78
CA PRO A 132 2.26 -7.08 4.81
C PRO A 132 1.60 -8.20 4.02
N THR A 133 2.40 -9.01 3.30
CA THR A 133 1.90 -10.11 2.46
C THR A 133 0.92 -11.00 3.22
N LEU A 134 1.27 -11.39 4.46
CA LEU A 134 0.45 -12.28 5.28
C LEU A 134 -0.81 -11.61 5.83
N VAL A 135 -0.71 -10.32 6.19
CA VAL A 135 -1.88 -9.55 6.61
C VAL A 135 -2.85 -9.42 5.45
N ASN A 136 -2.35 -9.06 4.26
CA ASN A 136 -3.17 -8.94 3.07
C ASN A 136 -3.69 -10.29 2.56
N ALA A 137 -3.01 -11.40 2.83
CA ALA A 137 -3.57 -12.72 2.61
C ALA A 137 -4.89 -12.93 3.37
N LEU A 138 -4.97 -12.43 4.62
CA LEU A 138 -6.21 -12.45 5.38
C LEU A 138 -7.17 -11.34 4.95
N MET A 139 -6.70 -10.09 4.82
CA MET A 139 -7.54 -8.93 4.49
C MET A 139 -8.14 -8.97 3.10
N CYS A 140 -7.53 -9.71 2.17
CA CYS A 140 -8.02 -9.91 0.80
C CYS A 140 -8.63 -11.30 0.62
N SER A 141 -9.16 -11.90 1.70
CA SER A 141 -9.81 -13.21 1.67
C SER A 141 -11.31 -13.13 1.95
N ASN A 142 -12.07 -14.13 1.50
CA ASN A 142 -13.51 -14.20 1.73
C ASN A 142 -13.89 -14.36 3.22
N SER A 143 -12.96 -14.81 4.08
CA SER A 143 -13.19 -14.98 5.52
C SER A 143 -12.51 -13.91 6.39
N ALA A 144 -12.10 -12.77 5.81
CA ALA A 144 -11.31 -11.74 6.50
C ALA A 144 -11.87 -11.35 7.88
N GLN A 145 -13.16 -10.98 7.95
CA GLN A 145 -13.80 -10.56 9.20
C GLN A 145 -13.89 -11.72 10.22
N LEU A 146 -14.39 -12.87 9.78
CA LEU A 146 -14.59 -14.04 10.63
C LEU A 146 -13.26 -14.53 11.23
N THR A 147 -12.23 -14.64 10.41
CA THR A 147 -10.93 -15.15 10.83
C THR A 147 -10.18 -14.11 11.67
N THR A 148 -10.27 -12.81 11.36
CA THR A 148 -9.74 -11.75 12.23
C THR A 148 -10.32 -11.86 13.64
N HIS A 149 -11.64 -12.00 13.75
CA HIS A 149 -12.28 -12.14 15.05
C HIS A 149 -11.88 -13.43 15.78
N LYS A 150 -11.71 -14.55 15.06
CA LYS A 150 -11.24 -15.82 15.67
C LYS A 150 -9.81 -15.73 16.21
N LEU A 151 -8.92 -15.05 15.49
CA LEU A 151 -7.49 -14.99 15.83
C LEU A 151 -7.17 -13.93 16.87
N PHE A 152 -7.84 -12.79 16.80
CA PHE A 152 -7.48 -11.60 17.57
C PHE A 152 -8.62 -11.08 18.47
N GLY A 153 -9.81 -11.68 18.39
CA GLY A 153 -10.95 -11.34 19.23
C GLY A 153 -11.33 -9.88 19.13
N ASN A 154 -11.39 -9.22 20.30
CA ASN A 154 -11.73 -7.81 20.44
C ASN A 154 -10.49 -6.94 20.68
N GLU A 155 -9.26 -7.48 20.60
CA GLU A 155 -8.02 -6.73 20.81
C GLU A 155 -7.65 -5.86 19.60
N VAL A 156 -8.30 -6.09 18.46
CA VAL A 156 -8.04 -5.42 17.19
C VAL A 156 -9.34 -4.85 16.64
N LEU A 157 -9.23 -3.79 15.85
CA LEU A 157 -10.34 -3.23 15.10
C LEU A 157 -10.30 -3.74 13.66
N PHE A 158 -11.39 -4.35 13.19
CA PHE A 158 -11.58 -4.69 11.78
C PHE A 158 -12.48 -3.65 11.12
N VAL A 159 -12.06 -3.16 9.96
CA VAL A 159 -12.85 -2.24 9.13
C VAL A 159 -13.02 -2.89 7.76
N GLU A 160 -14.27 -3.05 7.35
CA GLU A 160 -14.64 -3.51 6.01
C GLU A 160 -14.11 -2.55 4.94
N TYR A 161 -14.02 -3.04 3.70
CA TYR A 161 -13.52 -2.20 2.60
C TYR A 161 -14.31 -0.89 2.53
N THR A 162 -13.56 0.21 2.49
CA THR A 162 -14.10 1.54 2.28
C THR A 162 -13.14 2.28 1.36
N ASP A 163 -13.69 3.00 0.39
CA ASP A 163 -12.92 3.79 -0.57
C ASP A 163 -11.90 4.69 0.16
N PRO A 164 -10.58 4.57 -0.17
CA PRO A 164 -9.54 5.39 0.42
C PRO A 164 -9.80 6.90 0.26
N GLY A 165 -9.27 7.69 1.19
CA GLY A 165 -9.51 9.13 1.27
C GLY A 165 -10.44 9.51 2.42
N TYR A 166 -11.23 10.58 2.24
CA TYR A 166 -12.02 11.13 3.34
C TYR A 166 -13.10 10.18 3.87
N ILE A 167 -13.69 9.34 3.01
CA ILE A 167 -14.76 8.41 3.41
C ILE A 167 -14.21 7.31 4.32
N LEU A 168 -13.10 6.67 3.94
CA LEU A 168 -12.38 5.74 4.81
C LEU A 168 -12.00 6.41 6.14
N TYR A 169 -11.49 7.64 6.10
CA TYR A 169 -11.18 8.41 7.30
C TYR A 169 -12.38 8.50 8.27
N LYS A 170 -13.55 8.94 7.80
CA LYS A 170 -14.74 9.07 8.66
C LYS A 170 -15.29 7.72 9.14
N LYS A 171 -15.19 6.67 8.32
CA LYS A 171 -15.55 5.31 8.73
C LYS A 171 -14.65 4.83 9.87
N VAL A 172 -13.33 4.91 9.70
CA VAL A 172 -12.36 4.49 10.75
C VAL A 172 -12.54 5.32 12.02
N GLU A 173 -12.77 6.63 11.91
CA GLU A 173 -13.05 7.48 13.07
C GLU A 173 -14.27 7.02 13.86
N ALA A 174 -15.38 6.72 13.17
CA ALA A 174 -16.59 6.21 13.81
C ALA A 174 -16.35 4.85 14.50
N GLU A 175 -15.61 3.95 13.84
CA GLU A 175 -15.29 2.63 14.41
C GLU A 175 -14.34 2.73 15.62
N ILE A 176 -13.36 3.63 15.60
CA ILE A 176 -12.51 3.92 16.77
C ILE A 176 -13.35 4.47 17.94
N ILE A 177 -14.29 5.38 17.68
CA ILE A 177 -15.19 5.92 18.72
C ILE A 177 -16.03 4.79 19.33
N ASN A 178 -16.57 3.89 18.51
CA ASN A 178 -17.32 2.73 18.97
C ASN A 178 -16.45 1.78 19.80
N TYR A 179 -15.23 1.50 19.35
CA TYR A 179 -14.26 0.68 20.07
C TYR A 179 -13.92 1.27 21.44
N ARG A 180 -13.59 2.57 21.51
CA ARG A 180 -13.32 3.28 22.77
C ARG A 180 -14.50 3.19 23.73
N LYS A 181 -15.74 3.34 23.23
CA LYS A 181 -16.95 3.22 24.04
C LYS A 181 -17.17 1.80 24.57
N ALA A 182 -16.88 0.78 23.76
CA ALA A 182 -17.10 -0.62 24.12
C ALA A 182 -16.04 -1.16 25.10
N TYR A 183 -14.78 -0.75 24.94
CA TYR A 183 -13.64 -1.37 25.63
C TYR A 183 -12.87 -0.43 26.56
N ALA A 184 -13.22 0.87 26.60
CA ALA A 184 -12.48 1.89 27.34
C ALA A 184 -10.97 1.90 27.00
N ALA A 185 -10.64 1.58 25.75
CA ALA A 185 -9.27 1.44 25.25
C ALA A 185 -9.12 2.03 23.84
N GLU A 186 -7.88 2.32 23.45
CA GLU A 186 -7.52 2.68 22.08
C GLU A 186 -7.19 1.41 21.27
N PRO A 187 -7.68 1.23 20.04
CA PRO A 187 -7.27 0.10 19.21
C PRO A 187 -5.83 0.29 18.75
N ALA A 188 -4.92 -0.57 19.21
CA ALA A 188 -3.51 -0.57 18.78
C ALA A 188 -3.32 -1.15 17.38
N VAL A 189 -4.25 -1.98 16.91
CA VAL A 189 -4.23 -2.61 15.59
C VAL A 189 -5.55 -2.35 14.89
N ILE A 190 -5.48 -1.80 13.68
CA ILE A 190 -6.64 -1.58 12.82
C ILE A 190 -6.40 -2.27 11.48
N PHE A 191 -7.13 -3.33 11.24
CA PHE A 191 -7.11 -4.08 9.98
C PHE A 191 -8.10 -3.47 9.00
N LEU A 192 -7.65 -3.20 7.77
CA LEU A 192 -8.45 -2.67 6.68
C LEU A 192 -8.58 -3.73 5.58
N GLN A 193 -9.81 -4.20 5.33
CA GLN A 193 -10.08 -5.18 4.29
C GLN A 193 -9.64 -4.65 2.92
N ASN A 194 -9.00 -5.50 2.11
CA ASN A 194 -8.48 -5.15 0.78
C ASN A 194 -7.51 -3.94 0.77
N HIS A 195 -6.78 -3.72 1.86
CA HIS A 195 -5.85 -2.59 1.97
C HIS A 195 -4.57 -2.93 2.76
N GLY A 196 -4.69 -3.14 4.07
CA GLY A 196 -3.53 -3.32 4.94
C GLY A 196 -3.84 -3.21 6.43
N VAL A 197 -2.86 -2.74 7.21
CA VAL A 197 -2.98 -2.61 8.67
C VAL A 197 -2.34 -1.34 9.19
N PHE A 198 -2.99 -0.67 10.14
CA PHE A 198 -2.39 0.35 10.99
C PHE A 198 -2.01 -0.27 12.33
N VAL A 199 -0.81 0.02 12.80
CA VAL A 199 -0.35 -0.32 14.15
C VAL A 199 0.05 0.96 14.86
N GLY A 200 -0.54 1.22 16.02
CA GLY A 200 -0.24 2.35 16.90
C GLY A 200 0.36 1.87 18.23
N ALA A 201 1.40 2.56 18.71
CA ALA A 201 2.00 2.28 20.02
C ALA A 201 2.76 3.48 20.61
N ASN A 202 3.20 3.33 21.86
CA ASN A 202 3.96 4.37 22.57
C ASN A 202 5.46 4.39 22.19
N SER A 203 5.97 3.31 21.62
CA SER A 203 7.37 3.18 21.22
C SER A 203 7.51 2.32 19.95
N ILE A 204 8.60 2.50 19.21
CA ILE A 204 8.89 1.68 18.02
C ILE A 204 9.16 0.21 18.37
N THR A 205 9.59 -0.09 19.59
CA THR A 205 9.75 -1.46 20.11
C THR A 205 8.41 -2.16 20.24
N GLU A 206 7.40 -1.47 20.78
CA GLU A 206 6.04 -1.99 20.86
C GLU A 206 5.43 -2.21 19.47
N ILE A 207 5.62 -1.26 18.53
CA ILE A 207 5.20 -1.44 17.13
C ILE A 207 5.74 -2.75 16.56
N ARG A 208 7.05 -2.99 16.72
CA ARG A 208 7.71 -4.21 16.23
C ARG A 208 7.14 -5.46 16.87
N SER A 209 6.95 -5.45 18.19
CA SER A 209 6.38 -6.58 18.92
C SER A 209 4.95 -6.90 18.47
N ILE A 210 4.13 -5.89 18.19
CA ILE A 210 2.76 -6.08 17.69
C ILE A 210 2.78 -6.71 16.29
N TYR A 211 3.60 -6.19 15.36
CA TYR A 211 3.74 -6.77 14.02
C TYR A 211 4.25 -8.21 14.05
N GLU A 212 5.26 -8.51 14.88
CA GLU A 212 5.77 -9.87 15.10
C GLU A 212 4.67 -10.80 15.65
N GLY A 213 3.83 -10.32 16.56
CA GLY A 213 2.68 -11.04 17.09
C GLY A 213 1.63 -11.36 16.01
N ILE A 214 1.26 -10.37 15.20
CA ILE A 214 0.35 -10.55 14.06
C ILE A 214 0.92 -11.58 13.08
N GLU A 215 2.18 -11.43 12.70
CA GLU A 215 2.85 -12.32 11.76
C GLU A 215 2.88 -13.76 12.29
N LYS A 216 3.25 -13.94 13.56
CA LYS A 216 3.27 -15.26 14.22
C LYS A 216 1.88 -15.91 14.21
N SER A 217 0.84 -15.17 14.58
CA SER A 217 -0.53 -15.68 14.58
C SER A 217 -0.98 -16.12 13.18
N LEU A 218 -0.69 -15.33 12.15
CA LEU A 218 -1.04 -15.66 10.77
C LEU A 218 -0.24 -16.83 10.22
N ARG A 219 1.06 -16.91 10.51
CA ARG A 219 1.92 -18.04 10.08
C ARG A 219 1.43 -19.37 10.64
N ASN A 220 0.89 -19.39 11.86
CA ASN A 220 0.32 -20.60 12.46
C ASN A 220 -0.93 -21.11 11.74
N CYS A 221 -1.57 -20.30 10.89
CA CYS A 221 -2.72 -20.70 10.09
C CYS A 221 -2.36 -21.27 8.71
N LEU A 222 -1.11 -21.16 8.26
CA LEU A 222 -0.71 -21.54 6.91
C LEU A 222 -0.52 -23.06 6.83
N ALA A 223 -1.28 -23.73 5.96
CA ALA A 223 -1.20 -25.17 5.77
C ALA A 223 -0.02 -25.61 4.89
N LEU A 224 0.38 -24.78 3.92
CA LEU A 224 1.44 -25.10 2.96
C LEU A 224 2.48 -23.97 2.92
N PRO A 225 3.77 -24.31 2.75
CA PRO A 225 4.78 -23.31 2.46
C PRO A 225 4.52 -22.68 1.09
N LEU A 226 4.97 -21.45 0.92
CA LEU A 226 4.96 -20.80 -0.39
C LEU A 226 5.82 -21.63 -1.38
N PRO A 227 5.37 -21.85 -2.62
CA PRO A 227 6.22 -22.37 -3.69
C PRO A 227 7.46 -21.50 -3.87
N ALA A 228 8.55 -22.07 -4.40
CA ALA A 228 9.78 -21.33 -4.55
C ALA A 228 9.59 -20.08 -5.44
N THR A 229 9.97 -18.92 -4.91
CA THR A 229 9.92 -17.62 -5.60
C THR A 229 11.26 -17.21 -6.22
N LYS A 230 12.30 -18.03 -6.04
CA LYS A 230 13.60 -17.79 -6.67
C LYS A 230 13.43 -17.87 -8.20
N GLU A 231 13.92 -16.85 -8.90
CA GLU A 231 13.77 -16.74 -10.35
C GLU A 231 14.43 -17.93 -11.06
N LEU A 232 13.65 -18.54 -11.94
CA LEU A 232 14.12 -19.39 -13.02
C LEU A 232 14.43 -18.44 -14.19
N LEU A 233 15.59 -17.77 -14.16
CA LEU A 233 16.00 -16.86 -15.23
C LEU A 233 16.08 -17.62 -16.55
N ALA A 234 15.32 -17.16 -17.55
CA ALA A 234 15.61 -17.38 -18.95
C ALA A 234 15.65 -16.01 -19.64
N GLU A 235 16.78 -15.29 -19.53
CA GLU A 235 17.03 -14.02 -20.24
C GLU A 235 16.66 -14.14 -21.74
N LYS A 236 16.82 -15.33 -22.32
CA LYS A 236 16.49 -15.65 -23.71
C LYS A 236 15.01 -15.55 -24.06
N ASP A 237 14.10 -15.70 -23.10
CA ASP A 237 12.66 -15.61 -23.35
C ASP A 237 12.18 -14.15 -23.32
N ALA A 238 12.86 -13.26 -22.58
CA ALA A 238 12.52 -11.83 -22.56
C ALA A 238 12.74 -11.19 -23.94
N ASP A 239 13.85 -11.47 -24.61
CA ASP A 239 14.24 -10.84 -25.87
C ASP A 239 13.21 -11.06 -26.99
N ARG A 240 12.65 -12.27 -27.11
CA ARG A 240 11.65 -12.58 -28.16
C ARG A 240 10.35 -11.80 -27.94
N PHE A 241 9.89 -11.69 -26.69
CA PHE A 241 8.67 -10.97 -26.36
C PHE A 241 8.88 -9.46 -26.46
N ALA A 242 10.03 -8.96 -25.97
CA ALA A 242 10.42 -7.57 -26.08
C ALA A 242 10.51 -7.12 -27.55
N GLY A 243 11.14 -7.91 -28.42
CA GLY A 243 11.23 -7.60 -29.85
C GLY A 243 9.89 -7.57 -30.57
N MET A 244 8.96 -8.47 -30.20
CA MET A 244 7.57 -8.42 -30.70
C MET A 244 6.85 -7.16 -30.22
N LEU A 245 6.95 -6.84 -28.92
CA LEU A 245 6.31 -5.69 -28.32
C LEU A 245 6.84 -4.36 -28.87
N GLU A 246 8.14 -4.27 -29.11
CA GLU A 246 8.79 -3.14 -29.77
C GLU A 246 8.27 -2.97 -31.20
N LYS A 247 8.33 -4.03 -32.02
CA LYS A 247 7.94 -3.97 -33.42
C LYS A 247 6.47 -3.61 -33.61
N SER A 248 5.58 -4.16 -32.79
CA SER A 248 4.13 -4.05 -33.00
C SER A 248 3.49 -2.89 -32.22
N PHE A 249 4.12 -2.42 -31.14
CA PHE A 249 3.55 -1.40 -30.24
C PHE A 249 4.49 -0.26 -29.86
N GLY A 250 5.76 -0.29 -30.30
CA GLY A 250 6.75 0.74 -29.98
C GLY A 250 7.18 0.75 -28.52
N ILE A 251 7.04 -0.37 -27.81
CA ILE A 251 7.51 -0.51 -26.42
C ILE A 251 9.04 -0.53 -26.41
N ASN A 252 9.64 0.17 -25.45
CA ASN A 252 11.08 0.12 -25.23
C ASN A 252 11.48 -1.26 -24.66
N PRO A 253 12.33 -2.05 -25.35
CA PRO A 253 12.74 -3.37 -24.89
C PRO A 253 13.35 -3.40 -23.48
N SER A 254 14.01 -2.32 -23.04
CA SER A 254 14.64 -2.26 -21.72
C SER A 254 13.64 -2.15 -20.56
N GLY A 255 12.36 -1.89 -20.86
CA GLY A 255 11.27 -1.91 -19.90
C GLY A 255 10.43 -3.19 -19.96
N VAL A 256 10.91 -4.24 -20.65
CA VAL A 256 10.25 -5.55 -20.70
C VAL A 256 11.05 -6.56 -19.89
N LEU A 257 10.44 -7.13 -18.86
CA LEU A 257 11.05 -8.17 -18.04
C LEU A 257 10.21 -9.43 -18.07
N PHE A 258 10.87 -10.57 -18.20
CA PHE A 258 10.26 -11.88 -18.06
C PHE A 258 10.67 -12.51 -16.73
N CYS A 259 9.70 -13.02 -15.98
CA CYS A 259 9.94 -13.73 -14.73
C CYS A 259 9.18 -15.05 -14.73
N SER A 260 9.84 -16.11 -14.25
CA SER A 260 9.25 -17.42 -14.04
C SER A 260 9.80 -18.01 -12.75
N ASN A 261 8.95 -18.63 -11.95
CA ASN A 261 9.29 -19.39 -10.74
C ASN A 261 8.14 -20.34 -10.41
N GLU A 262 8.28 -21.20 -9.40
CA GLU A 262 7.26 -22.20 -9.07
C GLU A 262 5.91 -21.57 -8.69
N LEU A 263 5.93 -20.40 -8.02
CA LEU A 263 4.73 -19.66 -7.68
C LEU A 263 4.01 -19.19 -8.94
N ILE A 264 4.71 -18.50 -9.84
CA ILE A 264 4.16 -18.01 -11.11
C ILE A 264 3.59 -19.18 -11.93
N GLN A 265 4.36 -20.26 -12.05
CA GLN A 265 3.97 -21.47 -12.77
C GLN A 265 2.72 -22.14 -12.20
N SER A 266 2.41 -21.94 -10.92
CA SER A 266 1.16 -22.43 -10.32
C SER A 266 -0.07 -21.65 -10.80
N PHE A 267 0.08 -20.37 -11.16
CA PHE A 267 -1.00 -19.50 -11.60
C PHE A 267 -1.16 -19.45 -13.12
N VAL A 268 -0.10 -19.59 -13.90
CA VAL A 268 -0.16 -19.42 -15.36
C VAL A 268 -0.38 -20.71 -16.15
N ARG A 269 -0.79 -21.82 -15.51
CA ARG A 269 -1.01 -23.11 -16.21
C ARG A 269 -2.13 -23.03 -17.25
N ASN A 270 -3.21 -22.35 -16.90
CA ASN A 270 -4.36 -22.11 -17.75
C ASN A 270 -5.13 -20.86 -17.27
N SER A 271 -6.17 -20.48 -18.00
CA SER A 271 -6.99 -19.31 -17.69
C SER A 271 -7.75 -19.43 -16.37
N GLU A 272 -8.13 -20.64 -15.95
CA GLU A 272 -8.83 -20.90 -14.69
C GLU A 272 -7.92 -20.62 -13.49
N THR A 273 -6.69 -21.16 -13.48
CA THR A 273 -5.73 -20.88 -12.41
C THR A 273 -5.32 -19.41 -12.40
N PHE A 274 -5.18 -18.80 -13.58
CA PHE A 274 -4.88 -17.37 -13.69
C PHE A 274 -6.02 -16.50 -13.18
N GLY A 275 -7.27 -17.00 -13.23
CA GLY A 275 -8.44 -16.36 -12.65
C GLY A 275 -8.31 -16.02 -11.17
N ARG A 276 -7.40 -16.67 -10.43
CA ARG A 276 -7.10 -16.38 -9.02
C ARG A 276 -6.22 -15.15 -8.80
N VAL A 277 -5.70 -14.55 -9.87
CA VAL A 277 -4.83 -13.36 -9.85
C VAL A 277 -5.16 -12.38 -10.98
N ASN A 278 -6.33 -12.51 -11.62
CA ASN A 278 -6.69 -11.74 -12.80
C ASN A 278 -7.28 -10.35 -12.48
N LYS A 279 -7.40 -10.01 -11.19
CA LYS A 279 -7.96 -8.76 -10.67
C LYS A 279 -7.16 -8.28 -9.46
N PRO A 280 -7.15 -6.96 -9.20
CA PRO A 280 -6.47 -6.38 -8.05
C PRO A 280 -7.16 -6.75 -6.73
N PHE A 281 -6.36 -6.87 -5.66
CA PHE A 281 -6.85 -6.97 -4.29
C PHE A 281 -6.82 -5.62 -3.57
N THR A 282 -5.87 -4.76 -3.91
CA THR A 282 -5.58 -3.52 -3.19
C THR A 282 -5.38 -2.34 -4.14
N PRO A 283 -5.46 -1.09 -3.64
CA PRO A 283 -5.11 0.09 -4.44
C PRO A 283 -3.70 0.04 -5.04
N ASP A 284 -2.71 -0.52 -4.32
CA ASP A 284 -1.34 -0.62 -4.81
C ASP A 284 -1.23 -1.48 -6.09
N ASP A 285 -2.00 -2.56 -6.19
CA ASP A 285 -2.06 -3.39 -7.41
C ASP A 285 -2.50 -2.55 -8.62
N ILE A 286 -3.48 -1.66 -8.42
CA ILE A 286 -4.02 -0.78 -9.46
C ILE A 286 -3.03 0.35 -9.82
N VAL A 287 -2.28 0.86 -8.84
CA VAL A 287 -1.27 1.89 -9.05
C VAL A 287 -0.15 1.39 -9.95
N TYR A 288 0.45 0.26 -9.57
CA TYR A 288 1.65 -0.24 -10.24
C TYR A 288 1.29 -1.11 -11.44
N CYS A 289 0.38 -2.07 -11.30
CA CYS A 289 0.08 -3.08 -12.33
C CYS A 289 -1.12 -2.74 -13.22
N LYS A 290 -1.88 -1.67 -12.91
CA LYS A 290 -3.22 -1.40 -13.47
C LYS A 290 -4.25 -2.47 -13.07
N SER A 291 -5.49 -2.25 -13.45
CA SER A 291 -6.64 -3.04 -13.01
C SER A 291 -6.94 -4.26 -13.89
N ASN A 292 -6.28 -4.38 -15.04
CA ASN A 292 -6.51 -5.44 -16.02
C ASN A 292 -5.18 -6.03 -16.47
N TYR A 293 -5.13 -7.36 -16.60
CA TYR A 293 -3.94 -8.11 -17.00
C TYR A 293 -4.23 -8.94 -18.26
N ALA A 294 -3.22 -9.15 -19.10
CA ALA A 294 -3.34 -10.00 -20.28
C ALA A 294 -2.95 -11.45 -19.94
N PHE A 295 -3.57 -12.41 -20.62
CA PHE A 295 -3.21 -13.83 -20.58
C PHE A 295 -3.16 -14.34 -22.02
N SER A 296 -2.07 -14.98 -22.40
CA SER A 296 -1.83 -15.45 -23.77
C SER A 296 -1.03 -16.75 -23.74
N SER A 297 -1.11 -17.55 -24.81
CA SER A 297 -0.06 -18.54 -25.09
C SER A 297 1.28 -17.87 -25.41
N SER A 298 2.35 -18.67 -25.54
CA SER A 298 3.66 -18.18 -25.97
C SER A 298 3.82 -18.02 -27.48
N ASP A 299 2.78 -18.29 -28.28
CA ASP A 299 2.77 -17.95 -29.69
C ASP A 299 2.74 -16.42 -29.87
N LEU A 300 3.75 -15.88 -30.57
CA LEU A 300 3.92 -14.44 -30.70
C LEU A 300 2.80 -13.75 -31.49
N LYS A 301 2.16 -14.45 -32.44
CA LYS A 301 1.04 -13.87 -33.22
C LYS A 301 -0.23 -13.82 -32.38
N GLU A 302 -0.50 -14.87 -31.62
CA GLU A 302 -1.59 -14.89 -30.66
C GLU A 302 -1.41 -13.78 -29.62
N MET A 303 -0.22 -13.69 -29.01
CA MET A 303 0.09 -12.66 -28.02
C MET A 303 -0.06 -11.25 -28.59
N GLU A 304 0.42 -11.02 -29.81
CA GLU A 304 0.24 -9.74 -30.49
C GLU A 304 -1.25 -9.39 -30.65
N ASN A 305 -2.10 -10.35 -31.00
CA ASN A 305 -3.55 -10.14 -31.08
C ASN A 305 -4.17 -9.87 -29.71
N VAL A 306 -3.80 -10.63 -28.67
CA VAL A 306 -4.26 -10.41 -27.28
C VAL A 306 -3.90 -9.00 -26.81
N VAL A 307 -2.66 -8.53 -27.07
CA VAL A 307 -2.21 -7.19 -26.70
C VAL A 307 -2.97 -6.11 -27.48
N LYS A 308 -3.25 -6.33 -28.78
CA LYS A 308 -4.08 -5.42 -29.59
C LYS A 308 -5.51 -5.32 -29.03
N GLU A 309 -6.15 -6.45 -28.77
CA GLU A 309 -7.51 -6.50 -28.21
C GLU A 309 -7.57 -5.86 -26.83
N PHE A 310 -6.57 -6.14 -25.98
CA PHE A 310 -6.42 -5.51 -24.68
C PHE A 310 -6.35 -3.98 -24.82
N LYS A 311 -5.48 -3.46 -25.69
CA LYS A 311 -5.33 -2.02 -25.91
C LYS A 311 -6.64 -1.39 -26.41
N ASN A 312 -7.34 -2.05 -27.32
CA ASN A 312 -8.62 -1.55 -27.84
C ASN A 312 -9.70 -1.50 -26.75
N ARG A 313 -9.75 -2.49 -25.86
CA ARG A 313 -10.72 -2.56 -24.76
C ARG A 313 -10.41 -1.61 -23.62
N CYS A 314 -9.14 -1.55 -23.19
CA CYS A 314 -8.71 -0.84 -21.98
C CYS A 314 -8.22 0.59 -22.27
N GLY A 315 -7.87 0.92 -23.51
CA GLY A 315 -7.30 2.22 -23.89
C GLY A 315 -5.80 2.38 -23.57
N TYR A 316 -5.15 1.35 -23.03
CA TYR A 316 -3.73 1.34 -22.68
C TYR A 316 -3.12 -0.06 -22.92
N LEU A 317 -1.79 -0.16 -23.03
CA LEU A 317 -1.08 -1.43 -23.18
C LEU A 317 -1.01 -2.18 -21.83
N PRO A 318 -1.10 -3.53 -21.82
CA PRO A 318 -1.02 -4.28 -20.57
C PRO A 318 0.34 -4.12 -19.92
N LYS A 319 0.37 -3.84 -18.62
CA LYS A 319 1.61 -3.83 -17.83
C LYS A 319 2.04 -5.22 -17.40
N VAL A 320 1.09 -6.15 -17.30
CA VAL A 320 1.32 -7.55 -16.96
C VAL A 320 0.72 -8.42 -18.05
N ILE A 321 1.54 -9.33 -18.60
CA ILE A 321 1.11 -10.36 -19.54
C ILE A 321 1.52 -11.72 -18.97
N ALA A 322 0.55 -12.53 -18.58
CA ALA A 322 0.79 -13.92 -18.22
C ALA A 322 0.92 -14.77 -19.49
N VAL A 323 2.01 -15.53 -19.56
CA VAL A 323 2.34 -16.43 -20.66
C VAL A 323 2.07 -17.86 -20.20
N GLN A 324 1.09 -18.50 -20.83
CA GLN A 324 0.59 -19.80 -20.40
C GLN A 324 1.71 -20.84 -20.30
N GLY A 325 1.88 -21.42 -19.12
CA GLY A 325 2.89 -22.45 -18.82
C GLY A 325 4.34 -21.96 -18.80
N GLU A 326 4.60 -20.67 -19.00
CA GLU A 326 5.96 -20.14 -19.11
C GLU A 326 6.30 -19.12 -18.03
N GLY A 327 5.46 -18.11 -17.78
CA GLY A 327 5.83 -17.04 -16.85
C GLY A 327 4.95 -15.80 -16.94
N ILE A 328 5.48 -14.68 -16.44
CA ILE A 328 4.87 -13.36 -16.58
C ILE A 328 5.84 -12.38 -17.23
N LEU A 329 5.31 -11.48 -18.04
CA LEU A 329 5.99 -10.30 -18.54
C LEU A 329 5.51 -9.08 -17.76
N ALA A 330 6.45 -8.28 -17.28
CA ALA A 330 6.21 -6.88 -16.90
C ALA A 330 6.62 -5.96 -18.04
N VAL A 331 5.74 -5.00 -18.38
CA VAL A 331 5.89 -4.11 -19.52
C VAL A 331 5.73 -2.67 -19.06
N GLU A 332 6.83 -1.92 -19.12
CA GLU A 332 6.94 -0.52 -18.69
C GLU A 332 7.89 0.28 -19.60
N GLU A 333 8.06 1.57 -19.29
CA GLU A 333 8.93 2.48 -20.06
C GLU A 333 10.43 2.24 -19.78
N ASN A 334 10.77 1.70 -18.60
CA ASN A 334 12.14 1.49 -18.14
C ASN A 334 12.25 0.30 -17.16
N LEU A 335 13.49 -0.16 -16.93
CA LEU A 335 13.82 -1.31 -16.08
C LEU A 335 13.27 -1.19 -14.64
N LYS A 336 13.43 -0.03 -14.00
CA LYS A 336 13.02 0.20 -12.59
C LYS A 336 11.51 0.06 -12.43
N SER A 337 10.74 0.67 -13.32
CA SER A 337 9.27 0.55 -13.30
C SER A 337 8.82 -0.87 -13.63
N ALA A 338 9.48 -1.57 -14.56
CA ALA A 338 9.19 -2.98 -14.86
C ALA A 338 9.47 -3.90 -13.66
N GLN A 339 10.57 -3.68 -12.93
CA GLN A 339 10.88 -4.41 -11.69
C GLN A 339 9.80 -4.20 -10.63
N THR A 340 9.35 -2.95 -10.46
CA THR A 340 8.26 -2.63 -9.54
C THR A 340 6.97 -3.39 -9.88
N VAL A 341 6.60 -3.46 -11.18
CA VAL A 341 5.44 -4.24 -11.63
C VAL A 341 5.60 -5.73 -11.30
N LEU A 342 6.78 -6.31 -11.52
CA LEU A 342 7.05 -7.71 -11.16
C LEU A 342 6.93 -7.95 -9.66
N GLU A 343 7.50 -7.07 -8.83
CA GLU A 343 7.47 -7.20 -7.37
C GLU A 343 6.03 -7.14 -6.84
N VAL A 344 5.26 -6.14 -7.28
CA VAL A 344 3.86 -5.96 -6.87
C VAL A 344 2.99 -7.13 -7.35
N PHE A 345 3.13 -7.54 -8.61
CA PHE A 345 2.31 -8.64 -9.14
C PHE A 345 2.67 -9.99 -8.51
N GLN A 346 3.95 -10.26 -8.23
CA GLN A 346 4.33 -11.46 -7.47
C GLN A 346 3.79 -11.42 -6.04
N ASN A 347 3.74 -10.24 -5.40
CA ASN A 347 3.09 -10.11 -4.10
C ASN A 347 1.58 -10.39 -4.16
N LEU A 348 0.89 -9.90 -5.19
CA LEU A 348 -0.50 -10.23 -5.48
C LEU A 348 -0.68 -11.76 -5.59
N MET A 349 0.23 -12.46 -6.28
CA MET A 349 0.23 -13.93 -6.34
C MET A 349 0.44 -14.59 -4.97
N LYS A 350 1.35 -14.07 -4.13
CA LYS A 350 1.56 -14.56 -2.76
C LYS A 350 0.30 -14.37 -1.90
N VAL A 351 -0.31 -13.20 -1.96
CA VAL A 351 -1.58 -12.87 -1.27
C VAL A 351 -2.66 -13.85 -1.71
N SER A 352 -2.86 -14.04 -3.02
CA SER A 352 -3.82 -15.01 -3.55
C SER A 352 -3.55 -16.43 -3.06
N PHE A 353 -2.29 -16.88 -3.11
CA PHE A 353 -1.89 -18.20 -2.63
C PHE A 353 -2.22 -18.41 -1.15
N TYR A 354 -1.82 -17.47 -0.30
CA TYR A 354 -2.04 -17.58 1.14
C TYR A 354 -3.51 -17.38 1.54
N SER A 355 -4.28 -16.60 0.77
CA SER A 355 -5.71 -16.36 1.02
C SER A 355 -6.56 -17.63 1.01
N GLU A 356 -6.10 -18.70 0.37
CA GLU A 356 -6.76 -20.02 0.39
C GLU A 356 -6.91 -20.59 1.81
N ASN A 357 -6.00 -20.25 2.73
CA ASN A 357 -6.11 -20.64 4.14
C ASN A 357 -7.25 -19.88 4.86
N PHE A 358 -7.82 -18.88 4.21
CA PHE A 358 -8.83 -17.96 4.73
C PHE A 358 -10.07 -17.88 3.83
N GLY A 359 -10.37 -18.96 3.09
CA GLY A 359 -11.57 -19.04 2.23
C GLY A 359 -11.37 -18.50 0.81
N GLY A 360 -10.12 -18.33 0.38
CA GLY A 360 -9.76 -17.96 -0.98
C GLY A 360 -9.85 -16.45 -1.24
N PRO A 361 -9.49 -16.04 -2.47
CA PRO A 361 -9.31 -14.63 -2.83
C PRO A 361 -10.62 -13.85 -2.82
N HIS A 362 -10.57 -12.64 -2.28
CA HIS A 362 -11.62 -11.63 -2.31
C HIS A 362 -11.11 -10.39 -3.05
N PHE A 363 -11.40 -10.29 -4.34
CA PHE A 363 -10.97 -9.18 -5.20
C PHE A 363 -11.76 -7.90 -4.93
N MET A 364 -11.18 -6.77 -5.32
CA MET A 364 -11.94 -5.53 -5.44
C MET A 364 -13.06 -5.67 -6.48
N THR A 365 -14.21 -5.06 -6.21
CA THR A 365 -15.31 -5.00 -7.17
C THR A 365 -15.01 -4.01 -8.29
N GLN A 366 -15.74 -4.10 -9.41
CA GLN A 366 -15.53 -3.17 -10.52
C GLN A 366 -15.76 -1.70 -10.09
N GLN A 367 -16.75 -1.44 -9.25
CA GLN A 367 -17.03 -0.09 -8.74
C GLN A 367 -15.84 0.46 -7.93
N GLN A 368 -15.22 -0.37 -7.09
CA GLN A 368 -14.06 0.00 -6.28
C GLN A 368 -12.83 0.25 -7.17
N ILE A 369 -12.63 -0.59 -8.18
CA ILE A 369 -11.57 -0.43 -9.18
C ILE A 369 -11.76 0.90 -9.93
N ASP A 370 -12.96 1.17 -10.41
CA ASP A 370 -13.28 2.39 -11.18
C ASP A 370 -13.07 3.66 -10.32
N PHE A 371 -13.36 3.59 -9.02
CA PHE A 371 -13.06 4.69 -8.09
C PHE A 371 -11.55 4.97 -8.04
N ILE A 372 -10.73 3.94 -7.76
CA ILE A 372 -9.27 4.09 -7.64
C ILE A 372 -8.64 4.55 -8.96
N ASP A 373 -9.08 4.02 -10.10
CA ASP A 373 -8.52 4.38 -11.40
C ASP A 373 -8.70 5.87 -11.75
N ASN A 374 -9.77 6.49 -11.25
CA ASN A 374 -10.11 7.89 -11.49
C ASN A 374 -9.73 8.82 -10.32
N TRP A 375 -9.20 8.30 -9.23
CA TRP A 375 -8.87 9.09 -8.04
C TRP A 375 -7.59 9.92 -8.26
N GLU A 376 -7.67 11.24 -8.01
CA GLU A 376 -6.56 12.20 -8.26
C GLU A 376 -5.28 11.80 -7.54
N VAL A 377 -5.40 11.31 -6.31
CA VAL A 377 -4.27 10.91 -5.47
C VAL A 377 -3.48 9.78 -6.13
N GLU A 378 -4.17 8.80 -6.68
CA GLU A 378 -3.52 7.63 -7.28
C GLU A 378 -2.93 7.95 -8.65
N ASN A 379 -3.56 8.87 -9.38
CA ASN A 379 -2.95 9.44 -10.58
C ASN A 379 -1.66 10.21 -10.26
N TYR A 380 -1.61 10.94 -9.15
CA TYR A 380 -0.38 11.57 -8.67
C TYR A 380 0.68 10.53 -8.26
N ARG A 381 0.31 9.47 -7.51
CA ARG A 381 1.24 8.39 -7.13
C ARG A 381 1.82 7.67 -8.35
N ARG A 382 0.98 7.39 -9.38
CA ARG A 382 1.42 6.81 -10.66
C ARG A 382 2.43 7.69 -11.40
N GLN A 383 2.25 9.01 -11.38
CA GLN A 383 3.18 9.93 -12.02
C GLN A 383 4.55 9.93 -11.33
N ILE A 384 4.57 9.86 -9.99
CA ILE A 384 5.82 9.79 -9.23
C ILE A 384 6.50 8.44 -9.38
N ALA A 385 5.75 7.34 -9.42
CA ALA A 385 6.30 6.00 -9.57
C ALA A 385 7.06 5.77 -10.89
N LYS A 386 6.88 6.64 -11.89
CA LYS A 386 7.62 6.64 -13.15
C LYS A 386 8.99 7.31 -13.08
N GLN A 387 9.24 8.11 -12.03
CA GLN A 387 10.50 8.81 -11.77
C GLN A 387 11.43 7.91 -10.94
#